data_AF-A0A7Y6A4U1-F1
#
_entry.id   AF-A0A7Y6A4U1-F1
#
_cell.length_a   1.000
_cell.length_b   1.000
_cell.length_c   1.000
_cell.angle_alpha   90.00
_cell.angle_beta   90.00
_cell.angle_gamma   90.00
#
_symmetry.space_group_name_H-M   'P 1'
#
loop_
_entity.id
_entity.type
_entity.pdbx_description
1 polymer ?
#
loop_
_entity_poly.entity_id
_entity_poly.type
_entity_poly.pdbx_seq_one_letter_code
_entity_poly.pdbx_strand_id
1 'polypeptide(L)'
;MQWISATTDAGEASASIGAMARILDARMSYLSKVIPPDGGLRKNDLLAALEPDTLGEPLTPPGDHPFANVLDLVSPSGMAISVQTGRAKSNNEAILAVLAGASHPHVRWVALVLPDRYKGSSTAPSVERDVRSLVTSVGVTLDLTGILVLVYEGSALRRTDSDRRTTLDVGRGPASGAHTAAFQETGGQTRTTSEPGEVEARRKRLMADTIPAGTPQSQVSPLVRVCEALGLKLVAPEAAWPGYGKVVDLDEERSIYINRTNADVRSSPSEIAAWQKAGLGTVRPDNDRYLRVKLAAFAPDNRSARADVTPGLRHEPRTLRPLNPDSPAWKQASLILASDSFKLQRERAGRAALRDDIVHGVLAQLLSCDGRVTSSELSVVPGLEGRAFDPTFASLRRSLNVDGYEVLTLDSDLTTVRLDYGLLRDQFGVNLT
;
A
#
# COMPACT_ATOMS: atom_id res chain seq x y z
N MET A 1 -9.96 21.16 -9.31
CA MET A 1 -8.97 20.88 -8.25
C MET A 1 -9.68 20.94 -6.90
N GLN A 2 -9.65 19.87 -6.12
CA GLN A 2 -10.31 19.80 -4.82
C GLN A 2 -9.31 20.13 -3.71
N TRP A 3 -9.73 20.98 -2.77
CA TRP A 3 -8.95 21.44 -1.63
C TRP A 3 -9.49 20.80 -0.35
N ILE A 4 -8.65 20.09 0.39
CA ILE A 4 -8.98 19.63 1.73
C ILE A 4 -7.91 20.16 2.68
N SER A 5 -8.32 20.98 3.65
CA SER A 5 -7.46 21.48 4.71
C SER A 5 -7.91 20.90 6.05
N ALA A 6 -6.98 20.26 6.77
CA ALA A 6 -7.13 20.02 8.20
C ALA A 6 -6.25 21.04 8.93
N THR A 7 -6.84 21.96 9.69
CA THR A 7 -6.11 23.01 10.44
C THR A 7 -6.35 22.91 11.94
N THR A 8 -5.27 22.97 12.72
CA THR A 8 -5.30 22.97 14.19
C THR A 8 -5.48 24.36 14.80
N ASP A 9 -5.35 25.44 13.99
CA ASP A 9 -5.55 26.82 14.47
C ASP A 9 -5.89 27.79 13.31
N ALA A 10 -7.04 28.48 13.40
CA ALA A 10 -7.71 29.09 12.24
C ALA A 10 -7.31 30.56 11.90
N GLY A 11 -6.54 31.24 12.76
CA GLY A 11 -6.39 32.71 12.74
C GLY A 11 -5.37 33.28 11.74
N GLU A 12 -4.07 33.04 11.96
CA GLU A 12 -2.98 33.65 11.15
C GLU A 12 -2.51 32.78 9.99
N ALA A 13 -2.65 31.46 10.13
CA ALA A 13 -2.31 30.48 9.11
C ALA A 13 -3.03 30.72 7.76
N SER A 14 -4.26 31.23 7.81
CA SER A 14 -5.18 31.29 6.67
C SER A 14 -4.67 32.12 5.48
N ALA A 15 -3.96 33.22 5.72
CA ALA A 15 -3.55 34.13 4.64
C ALA A 15 -2.37 33.58 3.81
N SER A 16 -1.30 33.14 4.47
CA SER A 16 -0.11 32.57 3.81
C SER A 16 -0.46 31.25 3.11
N ILE A 17 -1.30 30.42 3.72
CA ILE A 17 -1.77 29.18 3.11
C ILE A 17 -2.70 29.45 1.95
N GLY A 18 -3.61 30.41 2.08
CA GLY A 18 -4.49 30.80 0.98
C GLY A 18 -3.70 31.32 -0.22
N ALA A 19 -2.60 32.05 0.00
CA ALA A 19 -1.68 32.44 -1.06
C ALA A 19 -0.97 31.22 -1.67
N MET A 20 -0.38 30.38 -0.82
CA MET A 20 0.33 29.15 -1.20
C MET A 20 -0.55 28.21 -2.02
N ALA A 21 -1.76 27.96 -1.53
CA ALA A 21 -2.81 27.21 -2.18
C ALA A 21 -3.08 27.74 -3.59
N ARG A 22 -3.36 29.03 -3.73
CA ARG A 22 -3.64 29.64 -5.05
C ARG A 22 -2.46 29.51 -6.01
N ILE A 23 -1.23 29.65 -5.51
CA ILE A 23 -0.03 29.48 -6.33
C ILE A 23 0.09 28.03 -6.81
N LEU A 24 -0.07 27.07 -5.89
CA LEU A 24 -0.03 25.64 -6.23
C LEU A 24 -1.16 25.29 -7.21
N ASP A 25 -2.38 25.80 -7.02
CA ASP A 25 -3.52 25.64 -7.94
C ASP A 25 -3.19 26.12 -9.37
N ALA A 26 -2.64 27.34 -9.47
CA ALA A 26 -2.28 27.94 -10.75
C ALA A 26 -1.20 27.13 -11.48
N ARG A 27 -0.26 26.56 -10.74
CA ARG A 27 0.83 25.74 -11.30
C ARG A 27 0.40 24.33 -11.63
N MET A 28 -0.44 23.71 -10.79
CA MET A 28 -1.04 22.41 -11.11
C MET A 28 -1.89 22.48 -12.38
N SER A 29 -2.57 23.61 -12.60
CA SER A 29 -3.27 23.88 -13.86
C SER A 29 -2.31 23.96 -15.06
N TYR A 30 -1.09 24.48 -14.89
CA TYR A 30 -0.06 24.45 -15.93
C TYR A 30 0.46 23.04 -16.18
N LEU A 31 0.76 22.29 -15.12
CA LEU A 31 1.28 20.92 -15.18
C LEU A 31 0.32 19.93 -15.83
N SER A 32 -0.99 20.13 -15.70
CA SER A 32 -2.00 19.33 -16.40
C SER A 32 -1.82 19.31 -17.93
N LYS A 33 -1.13 20.32 -18.48
CA LYS A 33 -0.82 20.43 -19.91
C LYS A 33 0.45 19.68 -20.33
N VAL A 34 1.25 19.23 -19.37
CA VAL A 34 2.55 18.56 -19.57
C VAL A 34 2.45 17.06 -19.28
N ILE A 35 1.26 16.56 -18.95
CA ILE A 35 1.03 15.14 -18.67
C ILE A 35 1.27 14.35 -19.96
N PRO A 36 2.20 13.38 -19.97
CA PRO A 36 2.43 12.56 -21.14
C PRO A 36 1.19 11.73 -21.49
N PRO A 37 1.06 11.24 -22.73
CA PRO A 37 -0.10 10.46 -23.18
C PRO A 37 -0.35 9.17 -22.37
N ASP A 38 0.66 8.67 -21.67
CA ASP A 38 0.56 7.51 -20.76
C ASP A 38 -0.16 7.84 -19.43
N GLY A 39 -0.49 9.12 -19.20
CA GLY A 39 -1.16 9.61 -17.99
C GLY A 39 -0.26 9.62 -16.75
N GLY A 40 1.04 9.31 -16.89
CA GLY A 40 1.99 9.24 -15.80
C GLY A 40 2.65 10.60 -15.53
N LEU A 41 2.45 11.17 -14.35
CA LEU A 41 3.10 12.41 -13.97
C LEU A 41 4.51 12.11 -13.45
N ARG A 42 5.53 12.69 -14.09
CA ARG A 42 6.92 12.55 -13.63
C ARG A 42 7.14 13.46 -12.43
N LYS A 43 7.61 12.88 -11.33
CA LYS A 43 7.86 13.60 -10.08
C LYS A 43 8.76 14.82 -10.28
N ASN A 44 9.83 14.64 -11.05
CA ASN A 44 10.80 15.70 -11.32
C ASN A 44 10.19 16.88 -12.10
N ASP A 45 9.27 16.62 -13.03
CA ASP A 45 8.60 17.68 -13.79
C ASP A 45 7.68 18.51 -12.88
N LEU A 46 7.02 17.83 -11.93
CA LEU A 46 6.20 18.51 -10.94
C LEU A 46 7.06 19.35 -9.98
N LEU A 47 8.18 18.80 -9.50
CA LEU A 47 9.13 19.54 -8.65
C LEU A 47 9.73 20.74 -9.38
N ALA A 48 10.10 20.59 -10.64
CA ALA A 48 10.61 21.68 -11.48
C ALA A 48 9.57 22.79 -11.69
N ALA A 49 8.28 22.47 -11.72
CA ALA A 49 7.23 23.49 -11.78
C ALA A 49 6.94 24.17 -10.43
N LEU A 50 7.47 23.62 -9.33
CA LEU A 50 7.38 24.18 -7.99
C LEU A 50 8.60 25.02 -7.59
N GLU A 51 9.63 25.12 -8.44
CA GLU A 51 10.92 25.77 -8.15
C GLU A 51 10.84 27.30 -7.84
N PRO A 52 11.92 27.91 -7.30
CA PRO A 52 11.90 28.72 -6.05
C PRO A 52 11.23 30.10 -6.06
N ASP A 53 10.91 30.70 -7.21
CA ASP A 53 10.22 32.01 -7.21
C ASP A 53 8.70 31.87 -7.11
N THR A 54 8.21 30.63 -7.13
CA THR A 54 6.80 30.36 -7.34
C THR A 54 5.96 30.74 -6.12
N LEU A 55 6.46 30.45 -4.92
CA LEU A 55 5.76 30.64 -3.64
C LEU A 55 6.11 31.96 -2.94
N GLY A 56 6.91 32.82 -3.58
CA GLY A 56 7.46 34.03 -2.97
C GLY A 56 8.61 33.77 -1.98
N GLU A 57 9.06 32.52 -1.87
CA GLU A 57 10.20 32.09 -1.06
C GLU A 57 10.85 30.85 -1.69
N PRO A 58 12.16 30.65 -1.49
CA PRO A 58 12.86 29.52 -2.08
C PRO A 58 12.42 28.21 -1.44
N LEU A 59 12.10 27.23 -2.28
CA LEU A 59 11.92 25.85 -1.88
C LEU A 59 13.23 25.09 -2.03
N THR A 60 13.64 24.38 -0.98
CA THR A 60 14.87 23.59 -0.97
C THR A 60 14.57 22.15 -0.56
N PRO A 61 15.33 21.15 -1.04
CA PRO A 61 15.25 19.81 -0.49
C PRO A 61 15.44 19.82 1.04
N PRO A 62 14.85 18.86 1.78
CA PRO A 62 14.87 18.81 3.26
C PRO A 62 16.27 18.59 3.91
N GLY A 63 17.36 18.64 3.13
CA GLY A 63 18.73 18.43 3.60
C GLY A 63 18.96 17.03 4.19
N ASP A 64 19.71 16.95 5.28
CA ASP A 64 20.09 15.70 5.96
C ASP A 64 19.01 15.16 6.92
N HIS A 65 17.76 15.62 6.79
CA HIS A 65 16.67 15.16 7.66
C HIS A 65 16.47 13.62 7.53
N PRO A 66 16.22 12.87 8.61
CA PRO A 66 16.09 11.40 8.57
C PRO A 66 15.01 10.89 7.61
N PHE A 67 14.05 11.75 7.27
CA PHE A 67 12.95 11.47 6.34
C PHE A 67 13.04 12.28 5.03
N ALA A 68 14.25 12.70 4.65
CA ALA A 68 14.50 13.47 3.44
C ALA A 68 14.08 12.76 2.14
N ASN A 69 13.86 11.44 2.19
CA ASN A 69 13.36 10.66 1.06
C ASN A 69 11.83 10.69 0.91
N VAL A 70 11.09 11.24 1.89
CA VAL A 70 9.62 11.29 1.89
C VAL A 70 9.08 12.70 1.66
N LEU A 71 9.84 13.71 2.10
CA LEU A 71 9.60 15.12 1.79
C LEU A 71 10.43 15.51 0.57
N ASP A 72 9.86 16.26 -0.35
CA ASP A 72 10.58 16.66 -1.55
C ASP A 72 11.16 18.06 -1.43
N LEU A 73 10.39 18.98 -0.85
CA LEU A 73 10.76 20.38 -0.71
C LEU A 73 10.32 20.88 0.66
N VAL A 74 11.08 21.82 1.20
CA VAL A 74 10.79 22.56 2.43
C VAL A 74 11.03 24.03 2.17
N SER A 75 10.20 24.89 2.77
CA SER A 75 10.31 26.34 2.67
C SER A 75 10.76 26.95 4.00
N PRO A 76 11.43 28.12 3.97
CA PRO A 76 11.78 28.88 5.16
C PRO A 76 10.59 29.24 6.06
N SER A 77 9.40 29.48 5.48
CA SER A 77 8.17 29.73 6.25
C SER A 77 7.59 28.50 6.95
N GLY A 78 8.19 27.33 6.78
CA GLY A 78 7.79 26.10 7.45
C GLY A 78 6.76 25.27 6.69
N MET A 79 6.69 25.38 5.37
CA MET A 79 5.93 24.45 4.54
C MET A 79 6.83 23.30 4.11
N ALA A 80 6.36 22.05 4.21
CA ALA A 80 6.94 20.92 3.51
C ALA A 80 6.00 20.45 2.40
N ILE A 81 6.55 20.05 1.27
CA ILE A 81 5.81 19.51 0.13
C ILE A 81 6.25 18.07 -0.09
N SER A 82 5.28 17.18 -0.27
CA SER A 82 5.50 15.80 -0.67
C SER A 82 4.65 15.47 -1.90
N VAL A 83 5.32 15.16 -2.99
CA VAL A 83 4.74 14.83 -4.29
C VAL A 83 4.62 13.32 -4.44
N GLN A 84 3.37 12.89 -4.55
CA GLN A 84 3.00 11.50 -4.71
C GLN A 84 2.69 11.26 -6.19
N THR A 85 3.57 10.57 -6.90
CA THR A 85 3.40 10.29 -8.36
C THR A 85 2.91 8.86 -8.65
N GLY A 86 2.40 8.16 -7.64
CA GLY A 86 1.94 6.79 -7.78
C GLY A 86 1.14 6.26 -6.59
N ARG A 87 1.68 5.23 -5.93
CA ARG A 87 1.07 4.40 -4.86
C ARG A 87 0.71 5.15 -3.55
N ALA A 88 0.34 6.43 -3.61
CA ALA A 88 -0.03 7.26 -2.45
C ALA A 88 -1.01 6.54 -1.50
N LYS A 89 -1.97 5.80 -2.09
CA LYS A 89 -2.98 5.01 -1.37
C LYS A 89 -2.47 3.67 -0.79
N SER A 90 -1.50 3.01 -1.42
CA SER A 90 -1.09 1.65 -1.02
C SER A 90 0.21 1.58 -0.23
N ASN A 91 1.01 2.66 -0.21
CA ASN A 91 2.36 2.65 0.37
C ASN A 91 2.48 3.42 1.67
N ASN A 92 1.39 3.96 2.23
CA ASN A 92 1.43 4.86 3.39
C ASN A 92 2.34 6.09 3.21
N GLU A 93 2.83 6.38 2.00
CA GLU A 93 3.80 7.45 1.74
C GLU A 93 3.25 8.83 2.15
N ALA A 94 1.96 9.07 1.94
CA ALA A 94 1.30 10.28 2.42
C ALA A 94 1.30 10.41 3.95
N ILE A 95 1.05 9.31 4.67
CA ILE A 95 1.10 9.27 6.15
C ILE A 95 2.54 9.50 6.62
N LEU A 96 3.51 8.84 5.98
CA LEU A 96 4.92 9.01 6.28
C LEU A 96 5.39 10.45 6.01
N ALA A 97 4.88 11.11 4.96
CA ALA A 97 5.18 12.51 4.68
C ALA A 97 4.64 13.44 5.78
N VAL A 98 3.43 13.18 6.29
CA VAL A 98 2.87 13.93 7.41
C VAL A 98 3.71 13.75 8.67
N LEU A 99 4.10 12.51 9.00
CA LEU A 99 4.96 12.23 10.14
C LEU A 99 6.35 12.86 9.99
N ALA A 100 6.93 12.79 8.79
CA ALA A 100 8.20 13.41 8.45
C ALA A 100 8.14 14.93 8.64
N GLY A 101 7.09 15.58 8.13
CA GLY A 101 6.86 17.01 8.31
C GLY A 101 6.70 17.37 9.79
N ALA A 102 5.90 16.59 10.54
CA ALA A 102 5.69 16.81 11.98
C ALA A 102 6.97 16.63 12.80
N SER A 103 7.93 15.81 12.34
CA SER A 103 9.23 15.64 12.99
C SER A 103 10.26 16.71 12.63
N HIS A 104 10.00 17.50 11.58
CA HIS A 104 10.96 18.48 11.08
C HIS A 104 10.85 19.80 11.89
N PRO A 105 11.92 20.28 12.55
CA PRO A 105 11.85 21.34 13.57
C PRO A 105 11.23 22.68 13.12
N HIS A 106 11.32 22.97 11.83
CA HIS A 106 10.83 24.22 11.24
C HIS A 106 9.54 24.06 10.43
N VAL A 107 9.06 22.83 10.23
CA VAL A 107 7.86 22.59 9.42
C VAL A 107 6.63 22.71 10.30
N ARG A 108 5.69 23.55 9.87
CA ARG A 108 4.38 23.76 10.48
C ARG A 108 3.24 23.30 9.58
N TRP A 109 3.50 23.16 8.28
CA TRP A 109 2.52 22.75 7.30
C TRP A 109 3.06 21.65 6.40
N VAL A 110 2.20 20.70 6.03
CA VAL A 110 2.53 19.69 5.02
C VAL A 110 1.54 19.77 3.87
N ALA A 111 2.04 19.97 2.66
CA ALA A 111 1.27 19.88 1.42
C ALA A 111 1.53 18.53 0.72
N LEU A 112 0.48 17.72 0.63
CA LEU A 112 0.48 16.44 -0.08
C LEU A 112 -0.06 16.67 -1.50
N VAL A 113 0.76 16.45 -2.52
CA VAL A 113 0.35 16.57 -3.93
C VAL A 113 0.09 15.17 -4.50
N LEU A 114 -1.18 14.88 -4.81
CA LEU A 114 -1.68 13.55 -5.16
C LEU A 114 -2.34 13.53 -6.56
N PRO A 115 -2.26 12.42 -7.31
CA PRO A 115 -3.10 12.24 -8.49
C PRO A 115 -4.56 12.07 -8.07
N ASP A 116 -5.49 12.59 -8.86
CA ASP A 116 -6.93 12.40 -8.64
C ASP A 116 -7.28 10.92 -8.60
N ARG A 117 -6.76 10.15 -9.56
CA ARG A 117 -6.98 8.71 -9.63
C ARG A 117 -5.67 7.95 -9.65
N TYR A 118 -5.67 6.84 -8.91
CA TYR A 118 -4.61 5.84 -8.95
C TYR A 118 -5.24 4.45 -9.10
N LYS A 119 -4.80 3.71 -10.13
CA LYS A 119 -5.33 2.37 -10.49
C LYS A 119 -6.86 2.32 -10.52
N GLY A 120 -7.47 3.33 -11.14
CA GLY A 120 -8.93 3.43 -11.30
C GLY A 120 -9.70 3.91 -10.07
N SER A 121 -9.07 4.07 -8.90
CA SER A 121 -9.73 4.59 -7.70
C SER A 121 -9.32 6.03 -7.40
N SER A 122 -10.24 6.83 -6.83
CA SER A 122 -9.88 8.18 -6.37
C SER A 122 -8.90 8.10 -5.19
N THR A 123 -7.83 8.89 -5.25
CA THR A 123 -6.74 8.86 -4.26
C THR A 123 -7.08 9.71 -3.04
N ALA A 124 -7.62 10.90 -3.27
CA ALA A 124 -7.79 11.92 -2.23
C ALA A 124 -8.69 11.48 -1.07
N PRO A 125 -9.88 10.88 -1.28
CA PRO A 125 -10.73 10.46 -0.17
C PRO A 125 -10.08 9.38 0.70
N SER A 126 -9.21 8.55 0.13
CA SER A 126 -8.49 7.53 0.90
C SER A 126 -7.42 8.17 1.76
N VAL A 127 -6.57 9.01 1.16
CA VAL A 127 -5.50 9.70 1.88
C VAL A 127 -6.06 10.63 2.96
N GLU A 128 -7.15 11.35 2.68
CA GLU A 128 -7.83 12.18 3.66
C GLU A 128 -8.30 11.35 4.86
N ARG A 129 -8.95 10.21 4.62
CA ARG A 129 -9.41 9.31 5.68
C ARG A 129 -8.23 8.82 6.54
N ASP A 130 -7.12 8.45 5.90
CA ASP A 130 -5.94 7.92 6.58
C ASP A 130 -5.25 9.01 7.43
N VAL A 131 -5.09 10.22 6.87
CA VAL A 131 -4.56 11.39 7.60
C VAL A 131 -5.48 11.77 8.76
N ARG A 132 -6.80 11.77 8.55
CA ARG A 132 -7.77 12.03 9.61
C ARG A 132 -7.65 11.00 10.73
N SER A 133 -7.59 9.72 10.38
CA SER A 133 -7.39 8.64 11.34
C SER A 133 -6.11 8.85 12.15
N LEU A 134 -5.00 9.23 11.49
CA LEU A 134 -3.73 9.55 12.16
C LEU A 134 -3.88 10.70 13.15
N VAL A 135 -4.45 11.83 12.72
CA VAL A 135 -4.64 13.03 13.55
C VAL A 135 -5.53 12.75 14.77
N THR A 136 -6.53 11.88 14.64
CA THR A 136 -7.44 11.53 15.74
C THR A 136 -6.96 10.34 16.59
N SER A 137 -5.82 9.74 16.26
CA SER A 137 -5.32 8.55 16.96
C SER A 137 -4.81 8.90 18.36
N VAL A 138 -5.20 8.09 19.35
CA VAL A 138 -4.72 8.23 20.73
C VAL A 138 -3.20 8.05 20.76
N GLY A 139 -2.50 8.98 21.41
CA GLY A 139 -1.05 8.96 21.55
C GLY A 139 -0.28 9.55 20.37
N VAL A 140 -0.97 10.00 19.31
CA VAL A 140 -0.34 10.74 18.22
C VAL A 140 -0.48 12.23 18.47
N THR A 141 0.65 12.94 18.50
CA THR A 141 0.68 14.41 18.50
C THR A 141 1.52 14.86 17.32
N LEU A 142 0.93 15.64 16.43
CA LEU A 142 1.64 16.20 15.28
C LEU A 142 1.94 17.67 15.59
N ASP A 143 3.21 18.06 15.57
CA ASP A 143 3.61 19.47 15.71
C ASP A 143 3.41 20.25 14.40
N LEU A 144 2.19 20.17 13.86
CA LEU A 144 1.77 20.82 12.62
C LEU A 144 0.58 21.73 12.90
N THR A 145 0.60 22.91 12.31
CA THR A 145 -0.54 23.83 12.25
C THR A 145 -1.58 23.34 11.23
N GLY A 146 -1.16 22.55 10.23
CA GLY A 146 -2.11 21.79 9.42
C GLY A 146 -1.53 21.03 8.24
N ILE A 147 -2.44 20.36 7.54
CA ILE A 147 -2.15 19.47 6.42
C ILE A 147 -3.04 19.86 5.26
N LEU A 148 -2.43 20.04 4.10
CA LEU A 148 -3.06 20.43 2.86
C LEU A 148 -3.00 19.26 1.87
N VAL A 149 -4.15 18.81 1.38
CA VAL A 149 -4.22 17.78 0.34
C VAL A 149 -4.59 18.42 -0.99
N LEU A 150 -3.68 18.29 -1.95
CA LEU A 150 -3.78 18.83 -3.30
C LEU A 150 -3.94 17.70 -4.29
N VAL A 151 -4.97 17.81 -5.12
CA VAL A 151 -5.34 16.76 -6.06
C VAL A 151 -5.22 17.29 -7.48
N TYR A 152 -4.45 16.60 -8.33
CA TYR A 152 -4.32 16.93 -9.74
C TYR A 152 -5.06 15.95 -10.63
N GLU A 153 -5.85 16.46 -11.56
CA GLU A 153 -6.52 15.63 -12.55
C GLU A 153 -5.57 15.31 -13.70
N GLY A 154 -5.36 14.02 -13.96
CA GLY A 154 -4.48 13.53 -15.01
C GLY A 154 -5.06 13.60 -16.43
N SER A 155 -6.33 13.94 -16.57
CA SER A 155 -7.05 13.84 -17.85
C SER A 155 -7.17 15.18 -18.55
N ALA A 156 -6.69 15.23 -19.80
CA ALA A 156 -7.18 16.17 -20.78
C ALA A 156 -8.73 16.06 -20.87
N LEU A 157 -9.42 17.16 -20.53
CA LEU A 157 -10.86 17.39 -20.66
C LEU A 157 -11.81 16.38 -19.97
N ARG A 158 -12.17 16.68 -18.71
CA ARG A 158 -13.58 16.81 -18.32
C ARG A 158 -13.75 17.99 -17.38
N ARG A 159 -14.39 19.05 -17.85
CA ARG A 159 -14.79 20.19 -17.01
C ARG A 159 -16.03 19.75 -16.22
N THR A 160 -15.83 19.26 -15.00
CA THR A 160 -16.92 19.12 -14.02
C THR A 160 -16.87 20.30 -13.07
N ASP A 161 -17.88 21.16 -13.15
CA ASP A 161 -18.17 22.20 -12.14
C ASP A 161 -18.35 21.54 -10.77
N SER A 162 -17.32 21.60 -9.93
CA SER A 162 -17.45 21.25 -8.52
C SER A 162 -16.50 22.10 -7.69
N ASP A 163 -16.92 23.32 -7.42
CA ASP A 163 -16.29 24.20 -6.44
C ASP A 163 -16.78 23.76 -5.04
N ARG A 164 -16.21 22.67 -4.51
CA ARG A 164 -16.46 22.19 -3.15
C ARG A 164 -15.25 22.50 -2.27
N ARG A 165 -15.39 23.52 -1.42
CA ARG A 165 -14.46 23.79 -0.31
C ARG A 165 -14.90 23.01 0.92
N THR A 166 -13.98 22.27 1.53
CA THR A 166 -14.20 21.65 2.84
C THR A 166 -13.07 22.05 3.76
N THR A 167 -13.35 23.01 4.65
CA THR A 167 -12.46 23.40 5.74
C THR A 167 -12.77 22.52 6.94
N LEU A 168 -11.76 21.88 7.51
CA LEU A 168 -11.92 21.06 8.70
C LEU A 168 -11.22 21.67 9.90
N ASP A 169 -12.02 21.99 10.92
CA ASP A 169 -11.58 22.47 12.23
C ASP A 169 -11.18 21.26 13.09
N VAL A 170 -9.88 21.12 13.39
CA VAL A 170 -9.40 20.16 14.39
C VAL A 170 -9.19 20.88 15.73
N GLY A 171 -10.31 21.28 16.34
CA GLY A 171 -10.33 21.86 17.68
C GLY A 171 -9.81 20.90 18.76
N ARG A 172 -9.21 21.46 19.82
CA ARG A 172 -8.81 20.73 21.04
C ARG A 172 -10.01 20.00 21.63
N GLY A 173 -9.87 18.68 21.84
CA GLY A 173 -10.94 17.82 22.32
C GLY A 173 -11.48 18.18 23.72
N PRO A 174 -12.79 18.09 23.96
CA PRO A 174 -13.37 18.19 25.29
C PRO A 174 -13.48 16.84 26.01
N ALA A 175 -13.62 16.92 27.33
CA ALA A 175 -13.67 15.81 28.28
C ALA A 175 -14.91 14.90 28.13
N SER A 176 -14.66 13.62 28.42
CA SER A 176 -15.55 12.46 28.42
C SER A 176 -16.88 12.65 29.19
N GLY A 177 -17.99 12.29 28.55
CA GLY A 177 -19.31 12.08 29.17
C GLY A 177 -20.00 10.85 28.58
N ALA A 178 -20.37 9.90 29.44
CA ALA A 178 -20.86 8.57 29.10
C ALA A 178 -22.35 8.51 28.79
N HIS A 179 -22.74 7.70 27.79
CA HIS A 179 -24.09 7.16 27.65
C HIS A 179 -24.05 5.67 27.28
N THR A 180 -24.71 4.86 28.09
CA THR A 180 -24.88 3.41 27.93
C THR A 180 -26.21 3.14 27.22
N ALA A 181 -26.20 2.37 26.13
CA ALA A 181 -27.40 1.82 25.52
C ALA A 181 -27.30 0.29 25.45
N ALA A 182 -28.36 -0.38 25.90
CA ALA A 182 -28.48 -1.83 26.01
C ALA A 182 -28.61 -2.50 24.63
N PHE A 183 -28.01 -3.68 24.47
CA PHE A 183 -28.12 -4.53 23.29
C PHE A 183 -28.91 -5.80 23.63
N GLN A 184 -29.89 -6.12 22.77
CA GLN A 184 -30.70 -7.34 22.81
C GLN A 184 -29.93 -8.52 22.19
N GLU A 185 -30.04 -9.68 22.85
CA GLU A 185 -29.58 -10.98 22.38
C GLU A 185 -30.40 -11.47 21.19
N THR A 186 -29.74 -11.97 20.14
CA THR A 186 -30.34 -12.83 19.13
C THR A 186 -29.57 -14.13 19.00
N GLY A 187 -30.34 -15.21 18.86
CA GLY A 187 -30.00 -16.55 19.26
C GLY A 187 -29.07 -17.35 18.35
N GLY A 188 -28.78 -18.55 18.87
CA GLY A 188 -27.67 -19.41 18.49
C GLY A 188 -27.74 -20.03 17.09
N GLN A 189 -26.55 -20.22 16.53
CA GLN A 189 -26.28 -21.18 15.48
C GLN A 189 -25.22 -22.17 15.99
N THR A 190 -25.62 -23.43 16.06
CA THR A 190 -24.81 -24.58 16.49
C THR A 190 -23.68 -24.82 15.49
N ARG A 191 -22.45 -24.83 16.00
CA ARG A 191 -21.21 -25.00 15.23
C ARG A 191 -20.84 -26.49 15.18
N THR A 192 -20.76 -27.03 13.97
CA THR A 192 -20.31 -28.39 13.69
C THR A 192 -18.85 -28.57 14.12
N THR A 193 -18.59 -29.59 14.93
CA THR A 193 -17.27 -29.97 15.45
C THR A 193 -16.43 -30.60 14.34
N SER A 194 -15.30 -29.97 14.00
CA SER A 194 -14.29 -30.53 13.10
C SER A 194 -13.60 -31.73 13.75
N GLU A 195 -13.32 -32.78 12.99
CA GLU A 195 -12.69 -33.98 13.50
C GLU A 195 -11.23 -33.73 13.97
N PRO A 196 -10.77 -34.39 15.06
CA PRO A 196 -9.45 -34.16 15.66
C PRO A 196 -8.26 -34.30 14.70
N GLY A 197 -8.38 -35.11 13.64
CA GLY A 197 -7.31 -35.37 12.68
C GLY A 197 -7.01 -34.19 11.74
N GLU A 198 -8.01 -33.37 11.42
CA GLU A 198 -7.85 -32.25 10.48
C GLU A 198 -7.14 -31.06 11.14
N VAL A 199 -7.38 -30.86 12.44
CA VAL A 199 -6.71 -29.84 13.26
C VAL A 199 -5.21 -30.17 13.39
N GLU A 200 -4.86 -31.43 13.62
CA GLU A 200 -3.47 -31.87 13.78
C GLU A 200 -2.71 -31.85 12.43
N ALA A 201 -3.36 -32.24 11.34
CA ALA A 201 -2.77 -32.13 9.99
C ALA A 201 -2.54 -30.66 9.59
N ARG A 202 -3.47 -29.76 9.94
CA ARG A 202 -3.33 -28.32 9.71
C ARG A 202 -2.21 -27.72 10.57
N ARG A 203 -2.08 -28.16 11.82
CA ARG A 203 -0.99 -27.77 12.73
C ARG A 203 0.37 -28.21 12.20
N LYS A 204 0.50 -29.46 11.73
CA LYS A 204 1.74 -29.97 11.10
C LYS A 204 2.13 -29.21 9.83
N ARG A 205 1.16 -28.84 8.97
CA ARG A 205 1.44 -28.02 7.78
C ARG A 205 1.89 -26.60 8.12
N LEU A 206 1.25 -25.97 9.12
CA LEU A 206 1.64 -24.64 9.60
C LEU A 206 3.05 -24.61 10.24
N MET A 207 3.49 -25.73 10.83
CA MET A 207 4.85 -25.86 11.37
C MET A 207 5.90 -26.21 10.30
N ALA A 208 5.50 -26.75 9.15
CA ALA A 208 6.42 -27.02 8.04
C ALA A 208 6.79 -25.76 7.24
N ASP A 209 6.01 -24.68 7.32
CA ASP A 209 6.26 -23.37 6.69
C ASP A 209 7.12 -22.43 7.57
N THR A 210 7.83 -22.95 8.56
CA THR A 210 8.68 -22.12 9.42
C THR A 210 9.91 -21.67 8.66
N ILE A 211 10.08 -20.36 8.49
CA ILE A 211 11.28 -19.77 7.89
C ILE A 211 12.50 -20.17 8.75
N PRO A 212 13.57 -20.73 8.17
CA PRO A 212 14.77 -21.09 8.93
C PRO A 212 15.33 -19.90 9.71
N ALA A 213 15.79 -20.16 10.94
CA ALA A 213 16.50 -19.20 11.76
C ALA A 213 17.64 -18.53 10.98
N GLY A 214 17.68 -17.20 10.97
CA GLY A 214 18.69 -16.40 10.26
C GLY A 214 18.37 -16.09 8.80
N THR A 215 17.19 -16.46 8.26
CA THR A 215 16.79 -16.03 6.90
C THR A 215 16.46 -14.54 6.90
N PRO A 216 17.15 -13.69 6.10
CA PRO A 216 16.87 -12.26 6.03
C PRO A 216 15.42 -12.01 5.60
N GLN A 217 14.71 -11.17 6.35
CA GLN A 217 13.35 -10.78 6.01
C GLN A 217 13.36 -9.32 5.56
N SER A 218 12.94 -9.07 4.32
CA SER A 218 12.98 -7.72 3.70
C SER A 218 12.21 -6.65 4.47
N GLN A 219 11.29 -7.05 5.36
CA GLN A 219 10.50 -6.14 6.20
C GLN A 219 11.23 -5.70 7.48
N VAL A 220 12.39 -6.29 7.83
CA VAL A 220 13.11 -5.98 9.08
C VAL A 220 13.70 -4.58 9.04
N SER A 221 14.46 -4.22 8.00
CA SER A 221 15.12 -2.91 7.97
C SER A 221 14.15 -1.71 7.97
N PRO A 222 13.00 -1.74 7.26
CA PRO A 222 11.96 -0.71 7.42
C PRO A 222 11.38 -0.68 8.83
N LEU A 223 11.11 -1.84 9.44
CA LEU A 223 10.51 -1.92 10.77
C LEU A 223 11.46 -1.40 11.88
N VAL A 224 12.77 -1.70 11.77
CA VAL A 224 13.80 -1.16 12.69
C VAL A 224 13.78 0.36 12.67
N ARG A 225 13.80 0.97 11.48
CA ARG A 225 13.79 2.44 11.34
C ARG A 225 12.54 3.08 11.95
N VAL A 226 11.37 2.45 11.77
CA VAL A 226 10.14 2.92 12.41
C VAL A 226 10.22 2.79 13.93
N CYS A 227 10.74 1.67 14.45
CA CYS A 227 10.90 1.49 15.89
C CYS A 227 11.85 2.54 16.48
N GLU A 228 13.02 2.76 15.86
CA GLU A 228 13.99 3.77 16.28
C GLU A 228 13.39 5.18 16.31
N ALA A 229 12.64 5.56 15.27
CA ALA A 229 11.97 6.85 15.19
C ALA A 229 10.91 7.05 16.29
N LEU A 230 10.32 5.97 16.79
CA LEU A 230 9.31 5.98 17.86
C LEU A 230 9.92 5.78 19.25
N GLY A 231 11.25 5.69 19.38
CA GLY A 231 11.92 5.37 20.64
C GLY A 231 11.68 3.93 21.12
N LEU A 232 11.29 3.03 20.22
CA LEU A 232 11.07 1.61 20.48
C LEU A 232 12.27 0.78 20.04
N LYS A 233 12.39 -0.45 20.58
CA LYS A 233 13.49 -1.36 20.23
C LYS A 233 12.95 -2.64 19.61
N LEU A 234 13.39 -2.97 18.40
CA LEU A 234 13.06 -4.27 17.80
C LEU A 234 13.92 -5.37 18.44
N VAL A 235 13.29 -6.43 18.96
CA VAL A 235 14.00 -7.50 19.68
C VAL A 235 14.50 -8.53 18.71
N ALA A 236 15.83 -8.74 18.71
CA ALA A 236 16.50 -9.72 17.87
C ALA A 236 15.99 -9.64 16.41
N PRO A 237 16.24 -8.51 15.71
CA PRO A 237 15.72 -8.24 14.36
C PRO A 237 15.97 -9.40 13.37
N GLU A 238 17.12 -10.06 13.54
CA GLU A 238 17.61 -11.18 12.73
C GLU A 238 17.13 -12.56 13.18
N ALA A 239 16.50 -12.67 14.36
CA ALA A 239 15.96 -13.95 14.82
C ALA A 239 14.72 -14.32 13.99
N ALA A 240 14.66 -15.57 13.54
CA ALA A 240 13.40 -16.15 13.09
C ALA A 240 12.59 -16.46 14.33
N TRP A 241 11.56 -15.65 14.57
CA TRP A 241 10.55 -15.97 15.56
C TRP A 241 9.64 -17.06 14.99
N PRO A 242 9.01 -17.90 15.82
CA PRO A 242 8.07 -18.90 15.35
C PRO A 242 6.96 -18.23 14.52
N GLY A 243 6.78 -18.64 13.27
CA GLY A 243 5.84 -18.03 12.32
C GLY A 243 6.32 -16.72 11.69
N TYR A 244 5.48 -16.10 10.86
CA TYR A 244 5.79 -14.86 10.12
C TYR A 244 5.76 -13.58 10.99
N GLY A 245 6.09 -13.67 12.28
CA GLY A 245 5.95 -12.56 13.22
C GLY A 245 7.26 -11.92 13.69
N LYS A 246 7.16 -10.72 14.28
CA LYS A 246 8.28 -9.95 14.86
C LYS A 246 7.92 -9.43 16.25
N VAL A 247 8.90 -9.34 17.14
CA VAL A 247 8.72 -8.80 18.49
C VAL A 247 9.33 -7.41 18.59
N VAL A 248 8.53 -6.44 19.03
CA VAL A 248 8.93 -5.07 19.36
C VAL A 248 8.91 -4.93 20.87
N ASP A 249 10.03 -4.62 21.51
CA ASP A 249 10.07 -4.24 22.92
C ASP A 249 9.59 -2.79 23.06
N LEU A 250 8.70 -2.59 24.02
CA LEU A 250 8.24 -1.27 24.41
C LEU A 250 9.02 -0.79 25.64
N ASP A 251 9.20 -1.66 26.64
CA ASP A 251 10.03 -1.46 27.84
C ASP A 251 10.35 -2.81 28.51
N GLU A 252 10.89 -2.79 29.74
CA GLU A 252 11.31 -3.99 30.47
C GLU A 252 10.19 -5.02 30.71
N GLU A 253 8.92 -4.60 30.74
CA GLU A 253 7.79 -5.48 31.03
C GLU A 253 6.85 -5.70 29.84
N ARG A 254 6.95 -4.85 28.81
CA ARG A 254 6.02 -4.80 27.68
C ARG A 254 6.68 -5.05 26.34
N SER A 255 6.03 -5.89 25.54
CA SER A 255 6.45 -6.19 24.17
C SER A 255 5.23 -6.45 23.29
N ILE A 256 5.39 -6.30 21.97
CA ILE A 256 4.36 -6.59 20.98
C ILE A 256 4.91 -7.61 19.99
N TYR A 257 4.30 -8.79 19.93
CA TYR A 257 4.51 -9.74 18.84
C TYR A 257 3.51 -9.48 17.71
N ILE A 258 3.99 -8.97 16.58
CA ILE A 258 3.18 -8.63 15.41
C ILE A 258 3.34 -9.72 14.36
N ASN A 259 2.24 -10.28 13.86
CA ASN A 259 2.21 -11.13 12.67
C ASN A 259 1.18 -10.62 11.67
N ARG A 260 1.01 -11.33 10.55
CA ARG A 260 0.11 -10.92 9.46
C ARG A 260 -1.34 -10.64 9.88
N THR A 261 -1.84 -11.31 10.92
CA THR A 261 -3.26 -11.26 11.30
C THR A 261 -3.52 -10.71 12.69
N ASN A 262 -2.50 -10.65 13.55
CA ASN A 262 -2.64 -10.28 14.95
C ASN A 262 -1.43 -9.51 15.46
N ALA A 263 -1.65 -8.66 16.45
CA ALA A 263 -0.64 -8.17 17.35
C ALA A 263 -0.94 -8.71 18.75
N ASP A 264 -0.03 -9.50 19.32
CA ASP A 264 -0.10 -10.00 20.68
C ASP A 264 0.73 -9.06 21.57
N VAL A 265 0.05 -8.25 22.38
CA VAL A 265 0.68 -7.30 23.32
C VAL A 265 0.88 -8.00 24.65
N ARG A 266 2.12 -8.03 25.14
CA ARG A 266 2.49 -8.52 26.47
C ARG A 266 2.50 -7.36 27.48
N SER A 267 1.85 -7.54 28.64
CA SER A 267 1.89 -6.59 29.77
C SER A 267 1.68 -7.29 31.12
N SER A 268 1.45 -6.51 32.18
CA SER A 268 0.96 -7.03 33.46
C SER A 268 -0.48 -7.56 33.35
N PRO A 269 -0.87 -8.61 34.10
CA PRO A 269 -2.24 -9.13 34.07
C PRO A 269 -3.33 -8.08 34.35
N SER A 270 -3.04 -7.11 35.24
CA SER A 270 -3.96 -6.02 35.58
C SER A 270 -4.22 -5.08 34.40
N GLU A 271 -3.19 -4.71 33.63
CA GLU A 271 -3.36 -3.88 32.44
C GLU A 271 -4.09 -4.63 31.33
N ILE A 272 -3.74 -5.91 31.13
CA ILE A 272 -4.39 -6.77 30.12
C ILE A 272 -5.89 -6.90 30.41
N ALA A 273 -6.26 -7.12 31.68
CA ALA A 273 -7.66 -7.15 32.10
C ALA A 273 -8.37 -5.80 31.86
N ALA A 274 -7.69 -4.68 32.13
CA ALA A 274 -8.24 -3.35 31.87
C ALA A 274 -8.48 -3.10 30.37
N TRP A 275 -7.53 -3.48 29.50
CA TRP A 275 -7.66 -3.34 28.05
C TRP A 275 -8.71 -4.29 27.45
N GLN A 276 -8.82 -5.52 27.95
CA GLN A 276 -9.90 -6.43 27.57
C GLN A 276 -11.26 -5.85 27.94
N LYS A 277 -11.41 -5.30 29.15
CA LYS A 277 -12.64 -4.64 29.59
C LYS A 277 -12.98 -3.42 28.72
N ALA A 278 -11.97 -2.75 28.18
CA ALA A 278 -12.11 -1.66 27.22
C ALA A 278 -12.38 -2.13 25.77
N GLY A 279 -12.41 -3.45 25.51
CA GLY A 279 -12.70 -4.01 24.19
C GLY A 279 -11.57 -3.92 23.17
N LEU A 280 -10.33 -3.66 23.62
CA LEU A 280 -9.17 -3.47 22.72
C LEU A 280 -8.65 -4.80 22.12
N GLY A 281 -9.04 -5.93 22.68
CA GLY A 281 -8.62 -7.25 22.21
C GLY A 281 -9.15 -8.37 23.09
N THR A 282 -8.64 -9.58 22.86
CA THR A 282 -9.00 -10.77 23.64
C THR A 282 -7.78 -11.34 24.35
N VAL A 283 -7.89 -11.62 25.65
CA VAL A 283 -6.84 -12.28 26.41
C VAL A 283 -6.59 -13.66 25.82
N ARG A 284 -5.31 -14.03 25.70
CA ARG A 284 -4.95 -15.36 25.21
C ARG A 284 -5.38 -16.42 26.22
N PRO A 285 -6.05 -17.50 25.78
CA PRO A 285 -6.54 -18.53 26.70
C PRO A 285 -5.41 -19.30 27.40
N ASP A 286 -4.21 -19.27 26.82
CA ASP A 286 -3.01 -19.94 27.33
C ASP A 286 -2.07 -19.02 28.11
N ASN A 287 -2.32 -17.70 28.15
CA ASN A 287 -1.46 -16.76 28.85
C ASN A 287 -2.17 -15.42 29.13
N ASP A 288 -2.44 -15.13 30.41
CA ASP A 288 -3.12 -13.92 30.88
C ASP A 288 -2.28 -12.64 30.75
N ARG A 289 -0.98 -12.77 30.44
CA ARG A 289 -0.09 -11.64 30.17
C ARG A 289 -0.18 -11.13 28.74
N TYR A 290 -0.95 -11.77 27.87
CA TYR A 290 -1.06 -11.39 26.45
C TYR A 290 -2.47 -11.00 26.06
N LEU A 291 -2.60 -9.83 25.44
CA LEU A 291 -3.81 -9.37 24.78
C LEU A 291 -3.62 -9.53 23.27
N ARG A 292 -4.43 -10.37 22.65
CA ARG A 292 -4.48 -10.51 21.20
C ARG A 292 -5.37 -9.43 20.61
N VAL A 293 -4.76 -8.50 19.90
CA VAL A 293 -5.45 -7.54 19.04
C VAL A 293 -5.49 -8.15 17.65
N LYS A 294 -6.70 -8.39 17.13
CA LYS A 294 -6.83 -8.73 15.71
C LYS A 294 -6.46 -7.51 14.92
N LEU A 295 -5.39 -7.60 14.15
CA LEU A 295 -5.17 -6.60 13.11
C LEU A 295 -6.34 -6.82 12.16
N ALA A 296 -7.14 -5.78 11.94
CA ALA A 296 -8.05 -5.80 10.80
C ALA A 296 -7.16 -6.23 9.64
N ALA A 297 -7.45 -7.39 9.04
CA ALA A 297 -6.71 -7.77 7.87
C ALA A 297 -6.75 -6.54 6.99
N PHE A 298 -5.59 -6.05 6.54
CA PHE A 298 -5.51 -5.36 5.26
C PHE A 298 -5.89 -6.39 4.18
N ALA A 299 -7.06 -7.02 4.31
CA ALA A 299 -7.85 -7.37 3.18
C ALA A 299 -8.07 -6.02 2.51
N PRO A 300 -7.58 -5.78 1.28
CA PRO A 300 -8.19 -4.73 0.49
C PRO A 300 -9.69 -4.93 0.65
N ASP A 301 -10.40 -3.88 1.03
CA ASP A 301 -11.84 -3.95 1.21
C ASP A 301 -12.49 -4.26 -0.14
N ASN A 302 -12.54 -5.55 -0.48
CA ASN A 302 -13.15 -6.09 -1.68
C ASN A 302 -14.68 -6.00 -1.59
N ARG A 303 -15.25 -5.53 -0.47
CA ARG A 303 -16.69 -5.28 -0.36
C ARG A 303 -17.06 -3.89 -0.86
N SER A 304 -16.19 -2.89 -0.68
CA SER A 304 -16.32 -1.60 -1.38
C SER A 304 -16.13 -1.76 -2.90
N ALA A 305 -15.32 -2.71 -3.35
CA ALA A 305 -15.22 -3.10 -4.77
C ALA A 305 -16.43 -3.89 -5.30
N ARG A 306 -17.33 -4.38 -4.42
CA ARG A 306 -18.58 -5.05 -4.83
C ARG A 306 -19.76 -4.10 -4.97
N ALA A 307 -19.75 -2.94 -4.31
CA ALA A 307 -20.86 -2.00 -4.35
C ALA A 307 -20.74 -0.99 -5.52
N ASP A 308 -19.52 -0.67 -5.95
CA ASP A 308 -19.24 0.16 -7.13
C ASP A 308 -18.63 -0.66 -8.28
N VAL A 309 -19.23 -1.83 -8.59
CA VAL A 309 -19.03 -2.42 -9.91
C VAL A 309 -19.73 -1.50 -10.90
N THR A 310 -18.98 -0.52 -11.42
CA THR A 310 -19.35 0.09 -12.69
C THR A 310 -19.49 -1.08 -13.68
N PRO A 311 -20.66 -1.30 -14.30
CA PRO A 311 -20.83 -2.32 -15.31
C PRO A 311 -20.03 -1.89 -16.55
N GLY A 312 -18.73 -2.16 -16.52
CA GLY A 312 -17.78 -1.70 -17.51
C GLY A 312 -16.84 -2.83 -17.86
N LEU A 313 -17.10 -3.45 -19.01
CA LEU A 313 -16.25 -4.39 -19.74
C LEU A 313 -16.09 -5.77 -19.08
N ARG A 314 -17.13 -6.60 -19.18
CA ARG A 314 -16.90 -8.04 -19.21
C ARG A 314 -15.95 -8.31 -20.37
N HIS A 315 -14.78 -8.88 -20.06
CA HIS A 315 -13.90 -9.41 -21.09
C HIS A 315 -14.60 -10.65 -21.65
N GLU A 316 -15.22 -10.52 -22.83
CA GLU A 316 -15.79 -11.67 -23.52
C GLU A 316 -14.66 -12.67 -23.80
N PRO A 317 -14.81 -13.95 -23.43
CA PRO A 317 -13.78 -14.96 -23.66
C PRO A 317 -13.47 -15.04 -25.15
N ARG A 318 -12.21 -14.79 -25.53
CA ARG A 318 -11.77 -14.99 -26.91
C ARG A 318 -11.35 -16.45 -27.07
N THR A 319 -11.64 -17.02 -28.22
CA THR A 319 -11.07 -18.31 -28.59
C THR A 319 -9.62 -18.09 -29.03
N LEU A 320 -8.68 -18.15 -28.08
CA LEU A 320 -7.26 -18.05 -28.38
C LEU A 320 -6.74 -19.35 -29.00
N ARG A 321 -5.66 -19.24 -29.76
CA ARG A 321 -4.88 -20.38 -30.28
C ARG A 321 -3.45 -20.26 -29.77
N PRO A 322 -2.71 -21.37 -29.64
CA PRO A 322 -1.28 -21.31 -29.38
C PRO A 322 -0.59 -20.36 -30.36
N LEU A 323 0.24 -19.46 -29.83
CA LEU A 323 0.97 -18.48 -30.63
C LEU A 323 2.02 -19.16 -31.51
N ASN A 324 2.23 -18.57 -32.69
CA ASN A 324 3.33 -18.95 -33.56
C ASN A 324 4.68 -18.56 -32.90
N PRO A 325 5.67 -19.47 -32.81
CA PRO A 325 7.02 -19.18 -32.34
C PRO A 325 7.74 -18.01 -33.05
N ASP A 326 7.34 -17.69 -34.27
CA ASP A 326 7.94 -16.57 -35.03
C ASP A 326 7.29 -15.21 -34.74
N SER A 327 6.21 -15.19 -33.94
CA SER A 327 5.48 -13.96 -33.63
C SER A 327 6.33 -12.96 -32.81
N PRO A 328 6.09 -11.64 -32.93
CA PRO A 328 6.78 -10.63 -32.14
C PRO A 328 6.67 -10.88 -30.62
N ALA A 329 5.47 -11.23 -30.14
CA ALA A 329 5.21 -11.54 -28.73
C ALA A 329 6.05 -12.73 -28.22
N TRP A 330 6.24 -13.76 -29.06
CA TRP A 330 7.09 -14.91 -28.71
C TRP A 330 8.57 -14.51 -28.58
N LYS A 331 9.07 -13.67 -29.50
CA LYS A 331 10.44 -13.15 -29.45
C LYS A 331 10.66 -12.28 -28.21
N GLN A 332 9.71 -11.42 -27.89
CA GLN A 332 9.72 -10.60 -26.67
C GLN A 332 9.73 -11.45 -25.39
N ALA A 333 8.89 -12.50 -25.31
CA ALA A 333 8.92 -13.45 -24.20
C ALA A 333 10.30 -14.13 -24.05
N SER A 334 10.96 -14.43 -25.18
CA SER A 334 12.30 -15.00 -25.19
C SER A 334 13.35 -14.05 -24.58
N LEU A 335 13.24 -12.75 -24.82
CA LEU A 335 14.13 -11.73 -24.22
C LEU A 335 13.98 -11.71 -22.69
N ILE A 336 12.74 -11.79 -22.18
CA ILE A 336 12.46 -11.80 -20.74
C ILE A 336 13.11 -13.03 -20.09
N LEU A 337 12.91 -14.21 -20.67
CA LEU A 337 13.48 -15.45 -20.13
C LEU A 337 15.02 -15.49 -20.20
N ALA A 338 15.63 -14.77 -21.15
CA ALA A 338 17.08 -14.68 -21.27
C ALA A 338 17.73 -13.73 -20.26
N SER A 339 16.95 -12.83 -19.62
CA SER A 339 17.45 -11.85 -18.66
C SER A 339 18.00 -12.48 -17.38
N ASP A 340 18.93 -11.80 -16.74
CA ASP A 340 19.52 -12.27 -15.48
C ASP A 340 18.52 -12.20 -14.32
N SER A 341 17.62 -11.21 -14.32
CA SER A 341 16.51 -11.13 -13.37
C SER A 341 15.64 -12.37 -13.40
N PHE A 342 15.30 -12.90 -14.58
CA PHE A 342 14.49 -14.11 -14.70
C PHE A 342 15.24 -15.35 -14.18
N LYS A 343 16.52 -15.51 -14.55
CA LYS A 343 17.35 -16.63 -14.07
C LYS A 343 17.42 -16.64 -12.55
N LEU A 344 17.66 -15.47 -11.94
CA LEU A 344 17.72 -15.32 -10.49
C LEU A 344 16.38 -15.63 -9.82
N GLN A 345 15.24 -15.16 -10.37
CA GLN A 345 13.92 -15.50 -9.83
C GLN A 345 13.62 -16.99 -9.95
N ARG A 346 14.01 -17.60 -11.06
CA ARG A 346 13.83 -19.04 -11.26
C ARG A 346 14.63 -19.85 -10.25
N GLU A 347 15.88 -19.50 -10.01
CA GLU A 347 16.71 -20.13 -8.98
C GLU A 347 16.08 -19.99 -7.58
N ARG A 348 15.59 -18.79 -7.24
CA ARG A 348 14.88 -18.54 -5.98
C ARG A 348 13.58 -19.35 -5.85
N ALA A 349 12.83 -19.53 -6.95
CA ALA A 349 11.60 -20.31 -6.96
C ALA A 349 11.86 -21.83 -6.77
N GLY A 350 13.07 -22.31 -7.09
CA GLY A 350 13.51 -23.67 -6.85
C GLY A 350 12.56 -24.73 -7.44
N ARG A 351 12.12 -25.69 -6.61
CA ARG A 351 11.19 -26.75 -7.04
C ARG A 351 9.80 -26.25 -7.42
N ALA A 352 9.44 -25.04 -6.99
CA ALA A 352 8.18 -24.41 -7.35
C ALA A 352 8.27 -23.61 -8.67
N ALA A 353 9.44 -23.53 -9.29
CA ALA A 353 9.59 -22.91 -10.60
C ALA A 353 8.80 -23.71 -11.64
N LEU A 354 8.05 -23.01 -12.49
CA LEU A 354 7.46 -23.61 -13.66
C LEU A 354 8.54 -23.91 -14.70
N ARG A 355 8.22 -24.82 -15.62
CA ARG A 355 9.06 -25.06 -16.79
C ARG A 355 9.07 -23.80 -17.66
N ASP A 356 10.21 -23.52 -18.28
CA ASP A 356 10.38 -22.31 -19.10
C ASP A 356 9.41 -22.24 -20.26
N ASP A 357 9.12 -23.37 -20.90
CA ASP A 357 8.19 -23.42 -22.03
C ASP A 357 6.77 -22.99 -21.64
N ILE A 358 6.34 -23.33 -20.42
CA ILE A 358 5.05 -22.87 -19.87
C ILE A 358 5.11 -21.36 -19.59
N VAL A 359 6.16 -20.88 -18.91
CA VAL A 359 6.30 -19.44 -18.59
C VAL A 359 6.37 -18.61 -19.87
N HIS A 360 7.13 -19.08 -20.86
CA HIS A 360 7.27 -18.50 -22.18
C HIS A 360 5.93 -18.38 -22.89
N GLY A 361 5.20 -19.49 -23.02
CA GLY A 361 3.90 -19.51 -23.69
C GLY A 361 2.87 -18.59 -23.04
N VAL A 362 2.82 -18.55 -21.70
CA VAL A 362 1.94 -17.63 -20.96
C VAL A 362 2.32 -16.17 -21.19
N LEU A 363 3.61 -15.82 -21.10
CA LEU A 363 4.07 -14.46 -21.35
C LEU A 363 3.80 -14.03 -22.79
N ALA A 364 4.10 -14.88 -23.77
CA ALA A 364 3.81 -14.61 -25.18
C ALA A 364 2.31 -14.36 -25.38
N GLN A 365 1.44 -15.16 -24.75
CA GLN A 365 -0.01 -14.97 -24.84
C GLN A 365 -0.44 -13.63 -24.25
N LEU A 366 0.05 -13.28 -23.06
CA LEU A 366 -0.24 -12.00 -22.44
C LEU A 366 0.25 -10.83 -23.30
N LEU A 367 1.47 -10.88 -23.81
CA LEU A 367 2.05 -9.85 -24.68
C LEU A 367 1.25 -9.68 -25.98
N SER A 368 0.75 -10.77 -26.57
CA SER A 368 -0.10 -10.72 -27.77
C SER A 368 -1.50 -10.15 -27.54
N CYS A 369 -1.94 -10.09 -26.28
CA CYS A 369 -3.31 -9.74 -25.87
C CYS A 369 -3.33 -8.46 -25.02
N ASP A 370 -2.39 -7.53 -25.26
CA ASP A 370 -2.27 -6.27 -24.53
C ASP A 370 -2.24 -6.45 -23.00
N GLY A 371 -1.67 -7.57 -22.56
CA GLY A 371 -1.36 -7.87 -21.17
C GLY A 371 -2.55 -8.37 -20.38
N ARG A 372 -3.66 -8.73 -21.02
CA ARG A 372 -4.88 -9.21 -20.35
C ARG A 372 -5.40 -10.49 -21.00
N VAL A 373 -5.43 -11.57 -20.23
CA VAL A 373 -5.91 -12.88 -20.66
C VAL A 373 -6.61 -13.58 -19.50
N THR A 374 -7.77 -14.18 -19.73
CA THR A 374 -8.51 -14.99 -18.75
C THR A 374 -7.82 -16.33 -18.48
N SER A 375 -8.08 -16.93 -17.32
CA SER A 375 -7.56 -18.25 -16.96
C SER A 375 -8.00 -19.34 -17.93
N SER A 376 -9.23 -19.27 -18.46
CA SER A 376 -9.72 -20.18 -19.49
C SER A 376 -9.01 -19.98 -20.82
N GLU A 377 -8.73 -18.74 -21.22
CA GLU A 377 -7.95 -18.43 -22.42
C GLU A 377 -6.50 -18.95 -22.30
N LEU A 378 -5.88 -18.90 -21.12
CA LEU A 378 -4.53 -19.44 -20.90
C LEU A 378 -4.45 -20.97 -20.99
N SER A 379 -5.58 -21.68 -20.93
CA SER A 379 -5.59 -23.15 -21.02
C SER A 379 -5.13 -23.67 -22.39
N VAL A 380 -5.06 -22.81 -23.41
CA VAL A 380 -4.54 -23.16 -24.75
C VAL A 380 -3.02 -23.24 -24.78
N VAL A 381 -2.33 -22.76 -23.74
CA VAL A 381 -0.87 -22.82 -23.66
C VAL A 381 -0.44 -24.27 -23.38
N PRO A 382 0.43 -24.86 -24.21
CA PRO A 382 0.90 -26.22 -24.00
C PRO A 382 1.50 -26.44 -22.60
N GLY A 383 1.02 -27.47 -21.93
CA GLY A 383 1.42 -27.83 -20.57
C GLY A 383 0.54 -27.22 -19.47
N LEU A 384 -0.39 -26.33 -19.78
CA LEU A 384 -1.40 -25.82 -18.83
C LEU A 384 -2.72 -26.58 -18.86
N GLU A 385 -2.91 -27.49 -19.82
CA GLU A 385 -4.14 -28.25 -19.97
C GLU A 385 -4.43 -29.07 -18.71
N GLY A 386 -5.64 -28.92 -18.17
CA GLY A 386 -6.08 -29.66 -16.99
C GLY A 386 -5.36 -29.32 -15.68
N ARG A 387 -4.42 -28.35 -15.68
CA ARG A 387 -3.80 -27.87 -14.43
C ARG A 387 -4.76 -26.95 -13.68
N ALA A 388 -4.75 -27.07 -12.35
CA ALA A 388 -5.42 -26.09 -11.51
C ALA A 388 -4.76 -24.71 -11.71
N PHE A 389 -5.60 -23.70 -11.99
CA PHE A 389 -5.14 -22.35 -12.32
C PHE A 389 -4.41 -21.69 -11.14
N ASP A 390 -5.02 -21.67 -9.95
CA ASP A 390 -4.47 -21.00 -8.77
C ASP A 390 -3.03 -21.40 -8.40
N PRO A 391 -2.67 -22.70 -8.26
CA PRO A 391 -1.30 -23.08 -7.95
C PRO A 391 -0.32 -22.79 -9.10
N THR A 392 -0.79 -22.88 -10.34
CA THR A 392 0.01 -22.52 -11.52
C THR A 392 0.28 -21.02 -11.52
N PHE A 393 -0.73 -20.20 -11.28
CA PHE A 393 -0.61 -18.75 -11.23
C PHE A 393 0.28 -18.28 -10.07
N ALA A 394 0.19 -18.93 -8.91
CA ALA A 394 1.10 -18.68 -7.80
C ALA A 394 2.57 -18.97 -8.18
N SER A 395 2.81 -20.02 -8.96
CA SER A 395 4.15 -20.39 -9.44
C SER A 395 4.66 -19.44 -10.54
N LEU A 396 3.79 -19.00 -11.45
CA LEU A 396 4.07 -17.92 -12.41
C LEU A 396 4.49 -16.64 -11.70
N ARG A 397 3.72 -16.21 -10.70
CA ARG A 397 4.02 -15.02 -9.89
C ARG A 397 5.37 -15.13 -9.20
N ARG A 398 5.72 -16.29 -8.63
CA ARG A 398 7.05 -16.49 -8.03
C ARG A 398 8.19 -16.38 -9.03
N SER A 399 7.94 -16.77 -10.28
CA SER A 399 8.95 -16.75 -11.34
C SER A 399 9.11 -15.35 -11.96
N LEU A 400 8.07 -14.50 -11.89
CA LEU A 400 8.02 -13.22 -12.62
C LEU A 400 7.95 -11.97 -11.73
N ASN A 401 7.52 -12.08 -10.47
CA ASN A 401 7.46 -10.94 -9.56
C ASN A 401 8.82 -10.77 -8.88
N VAL A 402 9.57 -9.74 -9.26
CA VAL A 402 10.86 -9.42 -8.66
C VAL A 402 10.65 -8.60 -7.39
N ASP A 403 11.31 -9.00 -6.30
CA ASP A 403 11.37 -8.30 -5.01
C ASP A 403 10.01 -7.87 -4.42
N GLY A 404 8.98 -8.68 -4.68
CA GLY A 404 7.62 -8.46 -4.15
C GLY A 404 6.78 -7.49 -4.99
N TYR A 405 7.30 -6.92 -6.06
CA TYR A 405 6.53 -6.12 -6.99
C TYR A 405 5.75 -7.03 -7.96
N GLU A 406 4.45 -6.77 -8.08
CA GLU A 406 3.54 -7.63 -8.84
C GLU A 406 3.51 -7.29 -10.33
N VAL A 407 4.40 -7.91 -11.11
CA VAL A 407 4.36 -7.88 -12.58
C VAL A 407 3.13 -8.60 -13.11
N LEU A 408 2.75 -9.71 -12.46
CA LEU A 408 1.51 -10.43 -12.71
C LEU A 408 0.52 -10.26 -11.56
N THR A 409 -0.69 -9.84 -11.92
CA THR A 409 -1.83 -9.66 -11.02
C THR A 409 -3.08 -10.36 -11.55
N LEU A 410 -4.06 -10.63 -10.68
CA LEU A 410 -5.41 -10.94 -11.11
C LEU A 410 -6.23 -9.65 -11.09
N ASP A 411 -7.13 -9.49 -12.05
CA ASP A 411 -8.12 -8.42 -12.03
C ASP A 411 -9.18 -8.66 -10.94
N SER A 412 -10.11 -7.72 -10.76
CA SER A 412 -11.15 -7.82 -9.73
C SER A 412 -12.10 -9.02 -9.89
N ASP A 413 -12.16 -9.61 -11.10
CA ASP A 413 -12.93 -10.81 -11.39
C ASP A 413 -12.27 -12.11 -10.92
N LEU A 414 -11.01 -12.05 -10.47
CA LEU A 414 -10.17 -13.16 -10.01
C LEU A 414 -9.87 -14.23 -11.09
N THR A 415 -10.26 -14.00 -12.34
CA THR A 415 -10.07 -14.93 -13.45
C THR A 415 -9.23 -14.33 -14.57
N THR A 416 -9.16 -13.01 -14.68
CA THR A 416 -8.33 -12.30 -15.66
C THR A 416 -6.94 -12.06 -15.12
N VAL A 417 -5.93 -12.62 -15.79
CA VAL A 417 -4.52 -12.33 -15.54
C VAL A 417 -4.15 -11.02 -16.23
N ARG A 418 -3.51 -10.13 -15.49
CA ARG A 418 -3.00 -8.84 -15.96
C ARG A 418 -1.49 -8.74 -15.80
N LEU A 419 -0.82 -8.39 -16.90
CA LEU A 419 0.60 -8.10 -17.00
C LEU A 419 0.83 -6.59 -16.95
N ASP A 420 1.77 -6.14 -16.11
CA ASP A 420 2.21 -4.75 -16.05
C ASP A 420 3.44 -4.53 -16.94
N TYR A 421 3.24 -3.99 -18.14
CA TYR A 421 4.30 -3.81 -19.14
C TYR A 421 5.45 -2.92 -18.67
N GLY A 422 5.13 -1.82 -18.00
CA GLY A 422 6.14 -0.89 -17.51
C GLY A 422 7.04 -1.57 -16.51
N LEU A 423 6.44 -2.21 -15.51
CA LEU A 423 7.18 -2.94 -14.50
C LEU A 423 7.95 -4.13 -15.08
N LEU A 424 7.38 -4.87 -16.03
CA LEU A 424 8.06 -5.97 -16.72
C LEU A 424 9.31 -5.49 -17.46
N ARG A 425 9.23 -4.39 -18.20
CA ARG A 425 10.40 -3.80 -18.87
C ARG A 425 11.47 -3.39 -17.85
N ASP A 426 11.07 -2.66 -16.82
CA ASP A 426 12.00 -2.07 -15.87
C ASP A 426 12.71 -3.15 -15.04
N GLN A 427 12.00 -4.21 -14.63
CA GLN A 427 12.56 -5.27 -13.81
C GLN A 427 13.43 -6.27 -14.57
N PHE A 428 13.12 -6.50 -15.85
CA PHE A 428 13.84 -7.48 -16.67
C PHE A 428 14.83 -6.83 -17.64
N GLY A 429 14.87 -5.49 -17.72
CA GLY A 429 15.83 -4.74 -18.55
C GLY A 429 15.63 -4.96 -20.05
N VAL A 430 14.42 -5.31 -20.49
CA VAL A 430 14.13 -5.68 -21.88
C VAL A 430 13.34 -4.61 -22.62
N ASN A 431 13.79 -4.23 -23.82
CA ASN A 431 13.02 -3.32 -24.68
C ASN A 431 11.90 -4.07 -25.40
N LEU A 432 10.67 -3.94 -24.90
CA LEU A 432 9.45 -4.42 -25.55
C LEU A 432 8.97 -3.33 -26.51
N THR A 433 9.28 -3.46 -27.80
CA THR A 433 8.82 -2.57 -28.87
C THR A 433 7.55 -3.05 -29.52
#